data_AF-B4VML2-F1
#
_entry.id   AF-B4VML2-F1
#
_cell.length_a   1.000
_cell.length_b   1.000
_cell.length_c   1.000
_cell.angle_alpha   90.00
_cell.angle_beta   90.00
_cell.angle_gamma   90.00
#
_symmetry.space_group_name_H-M   'P 1'
#
loop_
_entity.id
_entity.type
_entity.pdbx_description
1 polymer ?
#
loop_
_entity_poly.entity_id
_entity_poly.type
_entity_poly.pdbx_seq_one_letter_code
_entity_poly.pdbx_strand_id
1 'polypeptide(L)' 'MLQQLHDSGHVPQQPSRTDGEYLNLVQQFPQKKAYQRLLITHQQLCFSQTPASRSLFEECQQAYQQINQG' A
#
# COMPACT_ATOMS: atom_id res chain seq x y z
N MET A 1 4.68 0.97 -5.32
CA MET A 1 3.42 0.77 -4.58
C MET A 1 2.40 1.88 -4.85
N LEU A 2 2.54 3.08 -4.28
CA LEU A 2 1.63 4.21 -4.53
C LEU A 2 1.58 4.63 -6.01
N GLN A 3 2.71 4.55 -6.69
CA GLN A 3 2.78 4.79 -8.13
C GLN A 3 1.95 3.78 -8.92
N GLN A 4 1.87 2.52 -8.50
CA GLN A 4 1.03 1.51 -9.18
C GLN A 4 -0.47 1.78 -9.00
N LEU A 5 -0.90 2.32 -7.86
CA LEU A 5 -2.28 2.81 -7.64
C LEU A 5 -2.62 4.00 -8.55
N HIS A 6 -1.62 4.80 -8.89
CA HIS A 6 -1.77 5.93 -9.79
C HIS A 6 -1.78 5.47 -11.25
N ASP A 7 -0.82 4.63 -11.63
CA ASP A 7 -0.64 4.11 -13.00
C ASP A 7 -1.80 3.21 -13.43
N SER A 8 -2.47 2.55 -12.48
CA SER A 8 -3.70 1.79 -12.76
C SER A 8 -4.91 2.70 -13.04
N GLY A 9 -4.78 4.03 -12.90
CA GLY A 9 -5.85 5.00 -13.12
C GLY A 9 -6.93 5.02 -12.02
N HIS A 10 -6.73 4.26 -10.95
CA HIS A 10 -7.73 4.09 -9.89
C HIS A 10 -7.77 5.28 -8.92
N VAL A 11 -6.68 6.05 -8.83
CA VAL A 11 -6.60 7.23 -7.98
C VAL A 11 -5.87 8.36 -8.74
N PRO A 12 -6.46 9.56 -8.89
CA PRO A 12 -5.79 10.70 -9.52
C PRO A 12 -4.53 11.08 -8.73
N GLN A 13 -3.42 11.37 -9.41
CA GLN A 13 -2.21 11.84 -8.75
C GLN A 13 -2.52 13.15 -8.01
N GLN A 14 -2.27 13.16 -6.71
CA GLN A 14 -2.23 14.40 -5.93
C GLN A 14 -0.91 14.42 -5.16
N PRO A 15 0.01 15.34 -5.49
CA PRO A 15 1.36 15.35 -4.90
C PRO A 15 1.37 15.61 -3.39
N SER A 16 0.29 16.17 -2.84
CA SER A 16 0.10 16.43 -1.40
C SER A 16 -0.67 15.34 -0.66
N ARG A 17 -0.98 14.18 -1.30
CA ARG A 17 -1.75 13.14 -0.64
C ARG A 17 -0.94 12.37 0.40
N THR A 18 -1.51 12.25 1.59
CA THR A 18 -0.93 11.52 2.73
C THR A 18 -1.25 10.03 2.68
N ASP A 19 -0.46 9.22 3.41
CA ASP A 19 -0.73 7.77 3.54
C ASP A 19 -2.10 7.48 4.15
N GLY A 20 -2.58 8.35 5.05
CA GLY A 20 -3.92 8.27 5.64
C GLY A 20 -5.04 8.50 4.62
N GLU A 21 -4.86 9.44 3.71
CA GLU A 21 -5.80 9.66 2.60
C GLU A 21 -5.80 8.48 1.61
N TYR A 22 -4.62 7.92 1.32
CA TYR A 22 -4.53 6.68 0.54
C TYR A 22 -5.24 5.51 1.23
N LEU A 23 -5.12 5.36 2.56
CA LEU A 23 -5.81 4.32 3.32
C LEU A 23 -7.34 4.41 3.22
N ASN A 24 -7.89 5.63 3.20
CA ASN A 24 -9.32 5.86 3.00
C ASN A 24 -9.75 5.52 1.57
N LEU A 25 -8.97 5.93 0.56
CA LEU A 25 -9.28 5.67 -0.84
C LEU A 25 -9.26 4.18 -1.18
N VAL A 26 -8.31 3.42 -0.61
CA VAL A 26 -8.19 2.01 -0.97
C VAL A 26 -9.32 1.14 -0.42
N GLN A 27 -10.15 1.66 0.49
CA GLN A 27 -11.32 0.94 1.04
C GLN A 27 -12.34 0.53 -0.04
N GLN A 28 -12.39 1.26 -1.14
CA GLN A 28 -13.35 1.01 -2.22
C GLN A 28 -12.90 -0.10 -3.18
N PHE A 29 -11.64 -0.55 -3.10
CA PHE A 29 -11.11 -1.58 -4.00
C PHE A 29 -11.34 -3.00 -3.47
N PRO A 30 -11.54 -3.99 -4.37
CA PRO A 30 -11.67 -5.39 -3.98
C PRO A 30 -10.47 -5.89 -3.15
N GLN A 31 -9.27 -5.44 -3.51
CA GLN A 31 -8.00 -5.82 -2.86
C GLN A 31 -7.63 -4.87 -1.70
N LYS A 32 -8.59 -4.17 -1.07
CA LYS A 32 -8.33 -3.18 0.00
C LYS A 32 -7.37 -3.65 1.09
N LYS A 33 -7.45 -4.91 1.51
CA LYS A 33 -6.57 -5.47 2.55
C LYS A 33 -5.11 -5.51 2.12
N ALA A 34 -4.84 -5.84 0.85
CA ALA A 34 -3.49 -5.86 0.30
C ALA A 34 -2.90 -4.45 0.22
N TYR A 35 -3.70 -3.49 -0.24
CA TYR A 35 -3.29 -2.09 -0.27
C TYR A 35 -3.05 -1.51 1.14
N GLN A 36 -3.95 -1.78 2.09
CA GLN A 36 -3.78 -1.34 3.48
C GLN A 36 -2.50 -1.88 4.10
N ARG A 37 -2.20 -3.16 3.90
CA ARG A 37 -0.99 -3.80 4.43
C ARG A 37 0.26 -3.08 3.95
N LEU A 38 0.36 -2.86 2.65
CA LEU A 38 1.50 -2.17 2.05
C LEU A 38 1.62 -0.70 2.52
N LEU A 39 0.50 0.03 2.69
CA LEU A 39 0.49 1.41 3.20
C LEU A 39 0.94 1.48 4.67
N ILE A 40 0.44 0.58 5.52
CA ILE A 40 0.81 0.51 6.93
C ILE A 40 2.30 0.14 7.06
N THR A 41 2.77 -0.83 6.27
CA THR A 41 4.20 -1.18 6.24
C THR A 41 5.07 0.00 5.82
N HIS A 42 4.66 0.78 4.81
CA HIS A 42 5.36 2.00 4.43
C HIS A 42 5.47 3.00 5.59
N GLN A 43 4.35 3.29 6.27
CA GLN A 43 4.35 4.17 7.43
C GLN A 43 5.26 3.66 8.55
N GLN A 44 5.23 2.35 8.85
CA GLN A 44 6.10 1.77 9.86
C GLN A 44 7.58 1.91 9.51
N LEU A 45 7.96 1.67 8.25
CA LEU A 45 9.35 1.80 7.80
C LEU A 45 9.83 3.26 7.76
N CYS A 46 8.94 4.21 7.42
CA CYS A 46 9.30 5.62 7.33
C CYS A 46 9.27 6.35 8.69
N PHE A 47 8.37 5.97 9.59
CA PHE A 47 8.09 6.72 10.82
C PHE A 47 8.35 5.93 12.11
N SER A 48 8.68 4.64 12.02
CA SER A 48 9.10 3.84 13.18
C SER A 48 10.57 3.42 13.05
N GLN A 49 11.19 3.09 14.19
CA GLN A 49 12.56 2.54 14.22
C GLN A 49 12.57 1.01 14.03
N THR A 50 11.46 0.41 13.60
CA THR A 50 11.34 -1.03 13.44
C THR A 50 12.03 -1.46 12.16
N PRO A 51 13.09 -2.29 12.22
CA PRO A 51 13.75 -2.79 11.03
C PRO A 51 12.81 -3.71 10.25
N ALA A 52 12.93 -3.70 8.92
CA ALA A 52 12.21 -4.62 8.06
C ALA A 52 12.62 -6.07 8.40
N SER A 53 11.64 -6.90 8.76
CA SER A 53 11.86 -8.34 8.97
C SER A 53 11.59 -9.12 7.69
N ARG A 54 12.11 -10.35 7.61
CA ARG A 54 11.80 -11.27 6.50
C ARG A 54 10.30 -11.55 6.37
N SER A 55 9.63 -11.74 7.51
CA SER A 55 8.18 -11.96 7.54
C SER A 55 7.42 -10.75 6.98
N LEU A 56 7.83 -9.53 7.34
CA LEU A 56 7.23 -8.30 6.80
C LEU A 56 7.40 -8.22 5.28
N PHE A 57 8.58 -8.61 4.77
CA PHE A 57 8.85 -8.66 3.33
C PHE A 57 7.96 -9.69 2.60
N GLU A 58 7.84 -10.90 3.14
CA GLU A 58 7.00 -11.98 2.58
C GLU A 58 5.52 -11.56 2.56
N GLU A 59 5.04 -10.95 3.63
CA GLU A 59 3.69 -10.40 3.71
C GLU A 59 3.44 -9.28 2.68
N CYS A 60 4.44 -8.41 2.44
CA CYS A 60 4.35 -7.39 1.40
C CYS A 60 4.33 -8.01 -0.01
N GLN A 61 5.16 -9.03 -0.25
CA GLN A 61 5.19 -9.72 -1.52
C GLN A 61 3.85 -10.39 -1.83
N GLN A 62 3.23 -11.05 -0.84
CA GLN A 62 1.91 -11.64 -0.99
C GLN A 62 0.83 -10.58 -1.30
N ALA A 63 0.88 -9.42 -0.65
CA ALA A 63 -0.03 -8.31 -0.93
C ALA A 63 0.11 -7.81 -2.37
N TYR A 64 1.35 -7.69 -2.88
CA TYR A 64 1.58 -7.35 -4.29
C TYR A 64 1.00 -8.38 -5.26
N GLN A 65 1.14 -9.68 -4.96
CA GLN A 65 0.54 -10.72 -5.80
C GLN A 65 -0.98 -10.62 -5.81
N GLN A 66 -1.62 -10.37 -4.67
CA GLN A 66 -3.08 -10.23 -4.58
C GLN A 66 -3.60 -9.05 -5.42
N ILE A 67 -2.85 -7.95 -5.47
CA ILE A 67 -3.20 -6.78 -6.29
C ILE A 67 -3.11 -7.11 -7.78
N ASN A 68 -2.10 -7.86 -8.21
CA ASN A 68 -1.88 -8.20 -9.62
C ASN A 68 -2.74 -9.38 -10.12
N GLN A 69 -3.43 -10.08 -9.22
CA GLN A 69 -4.25 -11.25 -9.53
C GLN A 69 -5.75 -10.97 -9.63
N GLY A 70 -6.19 -9.72 -9.48
CA GLY A 70 -7.61 -9.36 -9.60
C GLY A 70 -7.85 -8.02 -10.25
#